data_AF-A0A3M4L9I0-F1
#
_entry.id   AF-A0A3M4L9I0-F1
#
_cell.length_a   1.000
_cell.length_b   1.000
_cell.length_c   1.000
_cell.angle_alpha   90.00
_cell.angle_beta   90.00
_cell.angle_gamma   90.00
#
_symmetry.space_group_name_H-M   'P 1'
#
loop_
_entity.id
_entity.type
_entity.pdbx_description
1 polymer ?
#
loop_
_entity_poly.entity_id
_entity_poly.type
_entity_poly.pdbx_seq_one_letter_code
_entity_poly.pdbx_strand_id
1 'polypeptide(L)'
;IVWLEEHEVNGEMVLVPVLYLAQADNRLGPTGALIAGNDVSLIAGQNLDNVGTLRATNNLSAVAGNNLVNTGLIEAGNRLDLLAGNDLINTAGGIIKGRDVSLTAINGDVINERSITAMDNSARGQRHNEFADSA
;
A
#
# COMPACT_ATOMS: atom_id res chain seq x y z
N ILE A 1 9.72 18.10 -7.41
CA ILE A 1 10.23 19.49 -7.47
C ILE A 1 9.56 20.15 -8.67
N VAL A 2 9.17 21.42 -8.56
CA VAL A 2 8.69 22.19 -9.72
C VAL A 2 9.85 23.04 -10.20
N TRP A 3 10.14 22.99 -11.49
CA TRP A 3 11.15 23.82 -12.11
C TRP A 3 10.55 24.55 -13.31
N LEU A 4 11.12 25.70 -13.66
CA LEU A 4 10.69 26.48 -14.80
C LEU A 4 11.54 26.10 -16.00
N GLU A 5 10.89 25.75 -17.11
CA GLU A 5 11.56 25.43 -18.36
C GLU A 5 11.15 26.41 -19.44
N GLU A 6 12.09 26.74 -20.31
CA GLU A 6 11.82 27.58 -21.47
C GLU A 6 10.98 26.80 -22.49
N HIS A 7 9.83 27.37 -22.85
CA HIS A 7 8.95 26.80 -23.86
C HIS A 7 8.40 27.91 -24.75
N GLU A 8 8.34 27.66 -26.05
CA GLU A 8 7.76 28.60 -27.01
C GLU A 8 6.22 28.47 -26.97
N VAL A 9 5.53 29.58 -26.73
CA VAL A 9 4.06 29.65 -26.75
C VAL A 9 3.67 30.83 -27.62
N ASN A 10 2.99 30.57 -28.73
CA ASN A 10 2.57 31.58 -29.71
C ASN A 10 3.71 32.46 -30.27
N GLY A 11 4.92 31.89 -30.44
CA GLY A 11 6.09 32.62 -30.98
C GLY A 11 6.90 33.39 -29.94
N GLU A 12 6.50 33.36 -28.67
CA GLU A 12 7.21 33.99 -27.55
C GLU A 12 7.84 32.93 -26.64
N MET A 13 9.10 33.14 -26.24
CA MET A 13 9.79 32.27 -25.29
C MET A 13 9.36 32.62 -23.87
N VAL A 14 8.72 31.66 -23.18
CA VAL A 14 8.22 31.86 -21.82
C VAL A 14 8.63 30.72 -20.90
N LEU A 15 8.73 31.01 -19.61
CA LEU A 15 9.01 30.00 -18.58
C LEU A 15 7.71 29.33 -18.14
N VAL A 16 7.62 28.02 -18.35
CA VAL A 16 6.47 27.20 -17.94
C VAL A 16 6.85 26.27 -16.78
N PRO A 17 5.94 26.06 -15.80
CA PRO A 17 6.21 25.15 -14.69
C PRO A 17 6.15 23.69 -15.13
N VAL A 18 7.26 22.97 -14.92
CA VAL A 18 7.38 21.53 -15.16
C VAL A 18 7.55 20.81 -13.82
N LEU A 19 6.76 19.77 -13.61
CA LEU A 19 6.79 18.96 -12.41
C LEU A 19 7.73 17.76 -12.59
N TYR A 20 8.85 17.80 -11.89
CA TYR A 20 9.78 16.68 -11.76
C TYR A 20 9.42 15.83 -10.54
N LEU A 21 8.72 14.73 -10.80
CA LEU A 21 8.47 13.68 -9.82
C LEU A 21 9.71 12.79 -9.75
N ALA A 22 10.37 12.72 -8.58
CA ALA A 22 11.29 11.63 -8.33
C ALA A 22 10.45 10.35 -8.23
N GLN A 23 10.77 9.35 -9.05
CA GLN A 23 10.17 8.02 -8.96
C GLN A 23 10.43 7.49 -7.55
N ALA A 24 9.37 7.45 -6.74
CA ALA A 24 9.43 7.07 -5.33
C ALA A 24 9.36 5.55 -5.17
N ASP A 25 10.00 4.80 -6.07
CA ASP A 25 10.09 3.35 -5.92
C ASP A 25 10.70 3.08 -4.55
N ASN A 26 9.98 2.32 -3.73
CA ASN A 26 10.33 1.95 -2.34
C ASN A 26 10.32 3.06 -1.27
N ARG A 27 9.77 4.26 -1.48
CA ARG A 27 10.01 5.38 -0.54
C ARG A 27 9.20 5.40 0.77
N LEU A 28 8.49 4.33 1.12
CA LEU A 28 7.96 4.09 2.47
C LEU A 28 8.05 2.60 2.78
N GLY A 29 9.27 2.08 2.98
CA GLY A 29 9.43 0.81 3.67
C GLY A 29 8.84 0.94 5.10
N PRO A 30 8.21 -0.11 5.66
CA PRO A 30 7.57 0.00 6.97
C PRO A 30 8.58 0.42 8.04
N THR A 31 8.36 1.57 8.68
CA THR A 31 9.13 1.99 9.85
C THR A 31 8.58 1.26 11.08
N GLY A 32 9.00 0.01 11.29
CA GLY A 32 8.43 -0.83 12.35
C GLY A 32 9.24 -2.09 12.64
N ALA A 33 8.68 -2.99 13.47
CA ALA A 33 9.30 -4.27 13.82
C ALA A 33 9.48 -5.17 12.60
N LEU A 34 10.55 -5.97 12.58
CA LEU A 34 10.81 -7.00 11.57
C LEU A 34 10.58 -8.38 12.18
N ILE A 35 9.68 -9.15 11.58
CA ILE A 35 9.54 -10.59 11.80
C ILE A 35 9.96 -11.28 10.50
N ALA A 36 11.04 -12.05 10.55
CA ALA A 36 11.57 -12.73 9.38
C ALA A 36 11.99 -14.17 9.65
N GLY A 37 11.85 -15.02 8.63
CA GLY A 37 12.24 -16.43 8.68
C GLY A 37 12.32 -17.06 7.28
N ASN A 38 12.73 -18.33 7.22
CA ASN A 38 12.60 -19.09 5.98
C ASN A 38 11.13 -19.33 5.65
N ASP A 39 10.41 -19.90 6.62
CA ASP A 39 8.97 -19.97 6.65
C ASP A 39 8.47 -19.25 7.89
N VAL A 40 7.31 -18.61 7.79
CA VAL A 40 6.71 -17.80 8.87
C VAL A 40 5.26 -18.24 9.06
N SER A 41 4.87 -18.55 10.29
CA SER A 41 3.48 -18.87 10.64
C SER A 41 3.05 -18.01 11.82
N LEU A 42 2.01 -17.19 11.62
CA LEU A 42 1.43 -16.32 12.64
C LEU A 42 -0.03 -16.71 12.87
N ILE A 43 -0.43 -16.83 14.13
CA ILE A 43 -1.81 -17.06 14.52
C ILE A 43 -2.17 -16.03 15.59
N ALA A 44 -3.10 -15.15 15.28
CA ALA A 44 -3.68 -14.18 16.20
C ALA A 44 -5.12 -14.59 16.53
N GLY A 45 -5.45 -14.75 17.81
CA GLY A 45 -6.80 -15.14 18.23
C GLY A 45 -7.88 -14.06 18.01
N GLN A 46 -7.46 -12.83 17.73
CA GLN A 46 -8.31 -11.69 17.40
C GLN A 46 -7.75 -11.01 16.14
N ASN A 47 -7.37 -9.74 16.21
CA ASN A 47 -6.80 -9.02 15.08
C ASN A 47 -5.31 -9.34 14.87
N LEU A 48 -4.88 -9.29 13.62
CA LEU A 48 -3.47 -9.16 13.25
C LEU A 48 -3.25 -7.79 12.59
N ASP A 49 -2.68 -6.86 13.35
CA ASP A 49 -2.41 -5.49 12.89
C ASP A 49 -0.92 -5.35 12.53
N ASN A 50 -0.59 -5.47 11.24
CA ASN A 50 0.78 -5.32 10.77
C ASN A 50 1.08 -3.89 10.30
N VAL A 51 1.87 -3.17 11.10
CA VAL A 51 2.45 -1.86 10.74
C VAL A 51 3.93 -1.95 10.33
N GLY A 52 4.55 -3.11 10.56
CA GLY A 52 5.98 -3.36 10.35
C GLY A 52 6.24 -4.22 9.12
N THR A 53 7.25 -5.09 9.20
CA THR A 53 7.57 -6.04 8.13
C THR A 53 7.41 -7.48 8.62
N LEU A 54 6.55 -8.25 7.94
CA LEU A 54 6.51 -9.70 8.01
C LEU A 54 7.14 -10.25 6.73
N ARG A 55 8.22 -11.04 6.84
CA ARG A 55 8.97 -11.50 5.67
C ARG A 55 9.38 -12.97 5.75
N ALA A 56 8.94 -13.79 4.82
CA ALA A 56 9.44 -15.15 4.62
C ALA A 56 10.24 -15.25 3.32
N THR A 57 11.39 -15.93 3.34
CA THR A 57 12.11 -16.22 2.08
C THR A 57 11.47 -17.33 1.28
N ASN A 58 10.67 -18.19 1.92
CA ASN A 58 9.89 -19.26 1.29
C ASN A 58 8.38 -19.01 1.52
N ASN A 59 7.75 -19.56 2.55
CA ASN A 59 6.30 -19.42 2.73
C ASN A 59 5.92 -18.58 3.96
N LEU A 60 4.87 -17.77 3.85
CA LEU A 60 4.27 -17.06 4.97
C LEU A 60 2.79 -17.42 5.08
N SER A 61 2.36 -17.86 6.26
CA SER A 61 0.96 -18.06 6.60
C SER A 61 0.60 -17.19 7.80
N ALA A 62 -0.47 -16.41 7.69
CA ALA A 62 -0.99 -15.63 8.80
C ALA A 62 -2.50 -15.80 8.94
N VAL A 63 -2.94 -16.10 10.15
CA VAL A 63 -4.35 -16.31 10.51
C VAL A 63 -4.73 -15.30 11.60
N ALA A 64 -5.78 -14.52 11.34
CA ALA A 64 -6.42 -13.66 12.33
C ALA A 64 -7.84 -14.18 12.63
N GLY A 65 -8.17 -14.34 13.92
CA GLY A 65 -9.50 -14.75 14.36
C GLY A 65 -10.59 -13.72 14.07
N ASN A 66 -10.22 -12.45 13.96
CA ASN A 66 -11.11 -11.36 13.53
C ASN A 66 -10.52 -10.68 12.28
N ASN A 67 -10.01 -9.46 12.37
CA ASN A 67 -9.52 -8.71 11.21
C ASN A 67 -8.01 -8.91 10.99
N LEU A 68 -7.57 -8.93 9.73
CA LEU A 68 -6.16 -8.80 9.37
C LEU A 68 -5.96 -7.44 8.70
N VAL A 69 -5.26 -6.52 9.37
CA VAL A 69 -5.01 -5.18 8.86
C VAL A 69 -3.54 -5.03 8.53
N ASN A 70 -3.25 -4.71 7.28
CA ASN A 70 -1.90 -4.40 6.82
C ASN A 70 -1.77 -2.93 6.43
N THR A 71 -0.88 -2.24 7.13
CA THR A 71 -0.38 -0.90 6.77
C THR A 71 1.14 -0.89 6.52
N GLY A 72 1.80 -2.03 6.77
CA GLY A 72 3.22 -2.26 6.51
C GLY A 72 3.47 -3.21 5.33
N LEU A 73 4.48 -4.08 5.46
CA LEU A 73 4.86 -5.08 4.45
C LEU A 73 4.56 -6.47 4.96
N ILE A 74 3.89 -7.27 4.12
CA ILE A 74 3.81 -8.73 4.26
C ILE A 74 4.37 -9.33 2.97
N GLU A 75 5.51 -10.02 3.07
CA GLU A 75 6.21 -10.59 1.92
C GLU A 75 6.52 -12.09 2.11
N ALA A 76 6.27 -12.90 1.08
CA ALA A 76 6.80 -14.25 0.97
C ALA A 76 7.55 -14.43 -0.36
N GLY A 77 8.69 -15.13 -0.36
CA GLY A 77 9.41 -15.44 -1.60
C GLY A 77 8.68 -16.47 -2.48
N ASN A 78 7.82 -17.29 -1.88
CA ASN A 78 7.08 -18.36 -2.54
C ASN A 78 5.57 -18.20 -2.30
N ARG A 79 4.97 -18.94 -1.35
CA ARG A 79 3.53 -18.88 -1.06
C ARG A 79 3.23 -17.92 0.09
N LEU A 80 2.23 -17.08 -0.11
CA LEU A 80 1.68 -16.19 0.90
C LEU A 80 0.20 -16.51 1.10
N ASP A 81 -0.17 -17.01 2.28
CA ASP A 81 -1.54 -17.34 2.65
C ASP A 81 -1.99 -16.47 3.83
N LEU A 82 -2.97 -15.60 3.60
CA LEU A 82 -3.55 -14.72 4.62
C LEU A 82 -5.02 -15.05 4.83
N LEU A 83 -5.39 -15.35 6.07
CA LEU A 83 -6.76 -15.66 6.46
C LEU A 83 -7.23 -14.73 7.58
N ALA A 84 -8.35 -14.08 7.36
CA ALA A 84 -9.07 -13.29 8.36
C ALA A 84 -10.43 -13.92 8.65
N GLY A 85 -10.81 -13.97 9.92
CA GLY A 85 -12.14 -14.40 10.35
C GLY A 85 -13.24 -13.43 9.93
N ASN A 86 -12.94 -12.13 9.85
CA ASN A 86 -13.83 -11.10 9.33
C ASN A 86 -13.17 -10.42 8.14
N ASP A 87 -12.64 -9.20 8.26
CA ASP A 87 -12.09 -8.45 7.12
C ASP A 87 -10.58 -8.60 6.96
N LEU A 88 -10.09 -8.62 5.71
CA LEU A 88 -8.69 -8.47 5.37
C LEU A 88 -8.48 -7.13 4.67
N ILE A 89 -7.78 -6.21 5.33
CA ILE A 89 -7.69 -4.80 4.90
C ILE A 89 -6.24 -4.46 4.60
N ASN A 90 -5.93 -4.12 3.36
CA ASN A 90 -4.66 -3.51 2.97
C ASN A 90 -4.87 -2.01 2.73
N THR A 91 -4.29 -1.15 3.59
CA THR A 91 -4.52 0.31 3.55
C THR A 91 -3.23 1.09 3.87
N ALA A 92 -3.30 2.42 3.84
CA ALA A 92 -2.24 3.35 4.23
C ALA A 92 -0.88 3.12 3.53
N GLY A 93 -0.90 2.58 2.31
CA GLY A 93 0.32 2.23 1.57
C GLY A 93 0.93 0.88 1.93
N GLY A 94 0.18 0.04 2.64
CA GLY A 94 0.55 -1.34 2.92
C GLY A 94 0.78 -2.14 1.64
N ILE A 95 1.75 -3.05 1.69
CA ILE A 95 2.15 -3.93 0.61
C ILE A 95 1.99 -5.39 1.04
N ILE A 96 1.25 -6.15 0.24
CA ILE A 96 1.14 -7.60 0.35
C ILE A 96 1.74 -8.19 -0.92
N LYS A 97 2.76 -9.03 -0.78
CA LYS A 97 3.56 -9.51 -1.91
C LYS A 97 3.98 -10.97 -1.75
N GLY A 98 3.76 -11.77 -2.78
CA GLY A 98 4.24 -13.15 -2.85
C GLY A 98 4.35 -13.63 -4.30
N ARG A 99 4.95 -14.80 -4.52
CA ARG A 99 4.91 -15.46 -5.85
C ARG A 99 3.50 -15.99 -6.11
N ASP A 100 2.95 -16.74 -5.14
CA ASP A 100 1.56 -17.18 -5.11
C ASP A 100 0.89 -16.54 -3.88
N VAL A 101 -0.18 -15.77 -4.07
CA VAL A 101 -0.86 -15.06 -2.99
C VAL A 101 -2.30 -15.55 -2.87
N SER A 102 -2.71 -15.95 -1.67
CA SER A 102 -4.08 -16.29 -1.30
C SER A 102 -4.54 -15.39 -0.15
N LEU A 103 -5.64 -14.67 -0.36
CA LEU A 103 -6.28 -13.81 0.62
C LEU A 103 -7.69 -14.34 0.86
N THR A 104 -8.04 -14.65 2.11
CA THR A 104 -9.35 -15.17 2.47
C THR A 104 -9.91 -14.38 3.66
N ALA A 105 -11.08 -13.81 3.48
CA ALA A 105 -11.93 -13.27 4.52
C ALA A 105 -13.12 -14.23 4.69
N ILE A 106 -13.35 -14.76 5.90
CA ILE A 106 -14.40 -15.77 6.10
C ILE A 106 -15.79 -15.14 6.14
N ASN A 107 -15.96 -14.10 6.98
CA ASN A 107 -17.27 -13.47 7.20
C ASN A 107 -17.35 -12.04 6.64
N GLY A 108 -16.24 -11.50 6.16
CA GLY A 108 -16.12 -10.12 5.67
C GLY A 108 -15.47 -10.07 4.30
N ASP A 109 -14.85 -8.93 4.01
CA ASP A 109 -14.33 -8.61 2.68
C ASP A 109 -12.79 -8.59 2.64
N VAL A 110 -12.25 -8.79 1.45
CA VAL A 110 -10.85 -8.48 1.13
C VAL A 110 -10.82 -7.08 0.53
N ILE A 111 -10.37 -6.12 1.32
CA ILE A 111 -10.40 -4.69 1.00
C ILE A 111 -8.99 -4.21 0.69
N ASN A 112 -8.79 -3.62 -0.48
CA ASN A 112 -7.57 -2.91 -0.81
C ASN A 112 -7.86 -1.42 -0.99
N GLU A 113 -7.52 -0.61 0.02
CA GLU A 113 -7.76 0.82 -0.01
C GLU A 113 -6.64 1.56 -0.76
N ARG A 114 -7.01 2.15 -1.91
CA ARG A 114 -6.16 3.11 -2.61
C ARG A 114 -6.66 4.52 -2.31
N SER A 115 -5.88 5.30 -1.55
CA SER A 115 -6.12 6.75 -1.48
C SER A 115 -5.70 7.40 -2.80
N ILE A 116 -6.67 7.88 -3.59
CA ILE A 116 -6.41 8.77 -4.73
C ILE A 116 -6.45 10.20 -4.18
N THR A 117 -5.28 10.86 -4.10
CA THR A 117 -5.23 12.29 -3.81
C THR A 117 -5.31 13.04 -5.13
N ALA A 118 -6.50 13.47 -5.54
CA ALA A 118 -6.65 14.45 -6.61
C ALA A 118 -6.34 15.84 -6.05
N MET A 119 -5.34 16.52 -6.62
CA MET A 119 -5.06 17.93 -6.33
C MET A 119 -5.58 18.76 -7.50
N ASP A 120 -6.79 19.28 -7.39
CA ASP A 120 -7.28 20.28 -8.33
C ASP A 120 -6.60 21.61 -8.03
N ASN A 121 -5.75 22.08 -8.96
CA ASN A 121 -5.07 23.36 -8.86
C ASN A 121 -6.02 24.51 -9.22
N SER A 122 -7.13 24.65 -8.49
CA SER A 122 -7.91 25.88 -8.46
C SER A 122 -7.47 26.70 -7.25
N ALA A 123 -7.42 28.03 -7.38
CA ALA A 123 -6.81 28.97 -6.43
C ALA A 123 -7.42 29.02 -5.00
N ARG A 124 -8.20 27.99 -4.61
CA ARG A 124 -8.79 27.77 -3.29
C ARG A 124 -8.70 26.29 -2.97
N GLY A 125 -7.62 25.87 -2.30
CA GLY A 125 -7.29 24.48 -2.01
C GLY A 125 -8.35 23.74 -1.19
N GLN A 126 -9.32 23.13 -1.86
CA GLN A 126 -10.17 22.08 -1.30
C GLN A 126 -9.51 20.74 -1.63
N ARG A 127 -9.10 20.01 -0.60
CA ARG A 127 -8.62 18.63 -0.73
C ARG A 127 -9.83 17.71 -0.64
N HIS A 128 -10.13 16.98 -1.71
CA HIS A 128 -11.11 15.89 -1.67
C HIS A 128 -10.33 14.58 -1.56
N ASN A 129 -10.59 13.81 -0.49
CA ASN A 129 -10.16 12.42 -0.42
C ASN A 129 -11.35 11.58 -0.88
N GLU A 130 -11.28 11.05 -2.09
CA GLU A 130 -12.28 10.11 -2.60
C GLU A 130 -11.77 8.68 -2.41
N PHE A 131 -12.61 7.83 -1.80
CA PHE A 131 -12.35 6.40 -1.69
C PHE A 131 -12.87 5.76 -2.97
N ALA A 132 -11.97 5.26 -3.81
CA ALA A 132 -12.36 4.43 -4.95
C ALA A 132 -12.66 3.03 -4.44
N ASP A 133 -13.94 2.67 -4.40
CA ASP A 133 -14.40 1.32 -4.13
C ASP A 133 -13.93 0.41 -5.27
N SER A 134 -12.98 -0.47 -5.00
CA SER A 134 -12.50 -1.46 -5.96
C SER A 134 -12.90 -2.86 -5.47
N ALA A 135 -13.90 -3.41 -6.14
CA ALA A 135 -14.31 -4.82 -6.10
C ALA A 135 -13.16 -5.80 -6.42
#